data_AF-A0A1G8CP24-F1
#
_entry.id   AF-A0A1G8CP24-F1
#
_cell.length_a   1.000
_cell.length_b   1.000
_cell.length_c   1.000
_cell.angle_alpha   90.00
_cell.angle_beta   90.00
_cell.angle_gamma   90.00
#
_symmetry.space_group_name_H-M   'P 1'
#
loop_
_entity.id
_entity.type
_entity.pdbx_description
1 polymer ?
#
loop_
_entity_poly.entity_id
_entity_poly.type
_entity_poly.pdbx_seq_one_letter_code
_entity_poly.pdbx_strand_id
1 'polypeptide(L)'
;MLNSDRPLAGFEERRLLELQQHISAKGVAKRAWRPRRRLLTAVAITAACAVATTVGIMSVDNADSAYAITKDSNGIVHIKVRDFRDTKKLTKQLRDLGVPAIVDYAPPGQKCREPRATVVQDVPPGLYYAPRNIPGEENAWQMQINTKLFKPGQTFVWTTTVHPDGGSTTSTILMNDPVAPCELVPDNRPSPRALVVRDATVKGRSLDGVKVEGKAVGEILPEIEKRGLKVDYVIIEPYPGNPGGYSVDPKKQDTPVGENWVVWEAREKDGAEKTVQLVVTEQRYDKNPAYGNDHVPQ
;
A
#
# COMPACT_ATOMS: atom_id res chain seq x y z
N MET A 1 -34.15 33.50 -19.40
CA MET A 1 -33.15 34.60 -19.41
C MET A 1 -32.81 34.87 -17.96
N LEU A 2 -31.61 34.70 -17.41
CA LEU A 2 -30.25 34.72 -17.95
C LEU A 2 -29.43 33.50 -17.46
N ASN A 3 -28.49 33.09 -18.31
CA ASN A 3 -27.58 31.96 -18.16
C ASN A 3 -26.31 32.40 -17.39
N SER A 4 -25.85 31.60 -16.43
CA SER A 4 -24.62 31.83 -15.66
C SER A 4 -23.67 30.65 -15.83
N ASP A 5 -23.00 30.57 -16.98
CA ASP A 5 -21.81 29.74 -17.19
C ASP A 5 -20.58 30.66 -17.28
N ARG A 6 -19.74 30.65 -16.25
CA ARG A 6 -18.34 31.08 -16.34
C ARG A 6 -17.46 29.85 -16.11
N PRO A 7 -16.60 29.46 -17.07
CA PRO A 7 -15.85 28.21 -16.97
C PRO A 7 -14.61 28.37 -16.07
N LEU A 8 -14.30 27.30 -15.34
CA LEU A 8 -13.13 27.06 -14.50
C LEU A 8 -11.77 27.11 -15.26
N ALA A 9 -11.78 27.38 -16.56
CA ALA A 9 -10.62 27.37 -17.45
C ALA A 9 -9.52 28.39 -17.06
N GLY A 10 -9.89 29.55 -16.50
CA GLY A 10 -8.93 30.64 -16.24
C GLY A 10 -8.05 30.49 -14.99
N PHE A 11 -8.25 29.45 -14.16
CA PHE A 11 -7.46 29.23 -12.94
C PHE A 11 -6.29 28.27 -13.19
N GLU A 12 -6.50 27.23 -13.99
CA GLU A 12 -5.46 26.25 -14.36
C GLU A 12 -4.41 26.87 -15.27
N GLU A 13 -4.82 27.72 -16.23
CA GLU A 13 -3.90 28.44 -17.11
C GLU A 13 -2.98 29.39 -16.35
N ARG A 14 -3.48 30.03 -15.28
CA ARG A 14 -2.66 30.90 -14.41
C ARG A 14 -1.64 30.10 -13.60
N ARG A 15 -2.02 28.94 -13.08
CA ARG A 15 -1.10 28.03 -12.38
C ARG A 15 -0.02 27.48 -13.30
N LEU A 16 -0.37 27.14 -14.54
CA LEU A 16 0.57 26.66 -15.55
C LEU A 16 1.60 27.73 -15.94
N LEU A 17 1.16 28.97 -16.13
CA LEU A 17 2.04 30.11 -16.42
C LEU A 17 3.01 30.40 -15.25
N GLU A 18 2.50 30.37 -14.02
CA GLU A 18 3.31 30.59 -12.82
C GLU A 18 4.36 29.48 -12.65
N LEU A 19 3.99 28.22 -12.93
CA LEU A 19 4.92 27.09 -12.91
C LEU A 19 5.97 27.18 -14.02
N GLN A 20 5.57 27.55 -15.24
CA GLN A 20 6.49 27.72 -16.37
C GLN A 20 7.47 28.87 -16.13
N GLN A 21 7.04 29.97 -15.51
CA GLN A 21 7.92 31.06 -15.10
C GLN A 21 8.91 30.61 -14.03
N HIS A 22 8.48 29.80 -13.05
CA HIS A 22 9.37 29.25 -12.02
C HIS A 22 10.41 28.25 -12.57
N ILE A 23 10.03 27.46 -13.57
CA ILE A 23 10.94 26.54 -14.27
C ILE A 23 11.93 27.32 -15.14
N SER A 24 11.47 28.37 -15.83
CA SER A 24 12.32 29.22 -16.68
C SER A 24 13.32 30.06 -15.86
N ALA A 25 12.92 30.54 -14.68
CA ALA A 25 13.79 31.27 -13.77
C ALA A 25 14.89 30.38 -13.15
N LYS A 26 14.66 29.06 -13.06
CA LYS A 26 15.68 28.08 -12.60
C LYS A 26 16.51 27.48 -13.75
N GLY A 27 16.19 27.82 -15.00
CA GLY A 27 16.69 27.18 -16.20
C GLY A 27 17.66 28.00 -17.06
N VAL A 28 18.56 28.81 -16.48
CA VAL A 28 19.67 29.40 -17.26
C VAL A 28 20.99 29.33 -16.48
N ALA A 29 21.72 28.23 -16.68
CA ALA A 29 23.18 28.23 -16.70
C ALA A 29 23.65 26.97 -17.44
N LYS A 30 23.58 26.98 -18.77
CA LYS A 30 24.24 25.97 -19.60
C LYS A 30 25.75 26.11 -19.40
N ARG A 31 26.35 25.11 -18.76
CA ARG A 31 27.79 24.92 -18.61
C ARG A 31 28.39 24.76 -20.01
N ALA A 32 29.00 25.82 -20.53
CA ALA A 32 29.71 25.81 -21.81
C ALA A 32 31.02 25.04 -21.65
N TRP A 33 31.17 23.96 -22.40
CA TRP A 33 32.41 23.20 -22.50
C TRP A 33 33.13 23.62 -23.79
N ARG A 34 34.34 24.19 -23.67
CA ARG A 34 35.32 24.24 -24.75
C ARG A 34 36.75 24.02 -24.22
N PRO A 35 37.69 23.49 -25.04
CA PRO A 35 38.85 22.75 -24.57
C PRO A 35 40.20 23.50 -24.64
N ARG A 36 41.20 22.94 -23.93
CA ARG A 36 42.67 22.95 -24.16
C ARG A 36 43.46 24.28 -24.01
N ARG A 37 44.28 24.41 -22.94
CA ARG A 37 45.75 24.10 -22.86
C ARG A 37 46.40 24.74 -21.60
N ARG A 38 47.49 24.08 -21.18
CA ARG A 38 48.40 24.23 -20.02
C ARG A 38 48.86 25.66 -19.65
N LEU A 39 49.09 25.92 -18.36
CA LEU A 39 50.36 26.39 -17.73
C LEU A 39 50.19 26.62 -16.21
N LEU A 40 51.31 26.89 -15.53
CA LEU A 40 51.69 26.53 -14.16
C LEU A 40 51.31 27.55 -13.04
N THR A 41 51.36 27.04 -11.80
CA THR A 41 51.80 27.64 -10.51
C THR A 41 50.94 28.63 -9.68
N ALA A 42 50.82 28.24 -8.40
CA ALA A 42 50.96 29.01 -7.15
C ALA A 42 49.74 29.70 -6.47
N VAL A 43 49.35 29.08 -5.34
CA VAL A 43 49.02 29.59 -3.98
C VAL A 43 48.32 30.96 -3.80
N ALA A 44 47.14 30.94 -3.15
CA ALA A 44 46.82 31.80 -2.00
C ALA A 44 45.49 31.37 -1.31
N ILE A 45 45.47 31.52 0.01
CA ILE A 45 44.46 31.13 1.01
C ILE A 45 43.37 32.22 1.11
N THR A 46 42.08 31.88 1.20
CA THR A 46 41.13 32.28 2.28
C THR A 46 39.67 31.87 2.03
N ALA A 47 38.98 31.65 3.16
CA ALA A 47 37.66 31.12 3.46
C ALA A 47 36.44 31.59 2.64
N ALA A 48 35.44 30.70 2.49
CA ALA A 48 34.07 30.93 2.96
C ALA A 48 33.19 29.67 2.78
N CYS A 49 32.37 29.41 3.79
CA CYS A 49 31.44 28.30 3.92
C CYS A 49 30.45 28.14 2.77
N ALA A 50 30.24 26.89 2.35
CA ALA A 50 28.90 26.36 2.07
C ALA A 50 28.99 24.84 2.11
N VAL A 51 28.72 24.25 3.28
CA VAL A 51 28.28 22.86 3.32
C VAL A 51 26.87 22.87 2.74
N ALA A 52 26.80 22.85 1.40
CA ALA A 52 25.58 22.47 0.72
C ALA A 52 25.39 20.98 1.06
N THR A 53 24.60 20.72 2.10
CA THR A 53 23.96 19.43 2.30
C THR A 53 23.14 19.17 1.04
N THR A 54 23.75 18.48 0.09
CA THR A 54 23.04 17.86 -1.00
C THR A 54 22.09 16.88 -0.35
N VAL A 55 20.80 17.23 -0.32
CA VAL A 55 19.73 16.29 0.01
C VAL A 55 19.74 15.26 -1.10
N GLY A 56 20.51 14.20 -0.88
CA GLY A 56 20.62 13.08 -1.80
C GLY A 56 19.32 12.31 -1.80
N ILE A 57 18.46 12.57 -2.78
CA ILE A 57 17.51 11.56 -3.24
C ILE A 57 18.39 10.46 -3.83
N MET A 58 18.67 9.41 -3.06
CA MET A 58 19.33 8.21 -3.59
C MET A 58 18.30 7.44 -4.41
N SER A 59 18.01 7.93 -5.62
CA SER A 59 17.25 7.20 -6.62
C SER A 59 18.18 6.13 -7.22
N VAL A 60 17.78 4.88 -7.08
CA VAL A 60 18.21 3.81 -7.98
C VAL A 60 17.10 3.64 -9.02
N ASP A 61 16.87 4.67 -9.83
CA ASP A 61 15.80 4.65 -10.84
C ASP A 61 16.33 4.07 -12.15
N ASN A 62 15.74 2.95 -12.56
CA ASN A 62 15.65 2.55 -13.95
C ASN A 62 14.16 2.26 -14.19
N ALA A 63 13.52 2.99 -15.10
CA ALA A 63 12.07 2.93 -15.30
C ALA A 63 11.53 1.57 -15.79
N ASP A 64 12.43 0.66 -16.18
CA ASP A 64 12.16 -0.74 -16.58
C ASP A 64 12.61 -1.78 -15.54
N SER A 65 12.87 -1.38 -14.29
CA SER A 65 13.35 -2.34 -13.29
C SER A 65 12.24 -3.24 -12.75
N ALA A 66 12.60 -4.51 -12.51
CA ALA A 66 11.83 -5.51 -11.77
C ALA A 66 11.22 -4.99 -10.45
N TYR A 67 11.82 -3.96 -9.87
CA TYR A 67 11.35 -3.26 -8.68
C TYR A 67 11.94 -1.85 -8.63
N ALA A 68 11.19 -0.90 -8.06
CA ALA A 68 11.65 0.45 -7.75
C ALA A 68 11.59 0.65 -6.23
N ILE A 69 12.69 1.08 -5.62
CA ILE A 69 12.79 1.27 -4.18
C ILE A 69 13.39 2.64 -3.89
N THR A 70 12.67 3.44 -3.12
CA THR A 70 13.11 4.78 -2.71
C THR A 70 12.95 4.94 -1.21
N LYS A 71 13.82 5.75 -0.59
CA LYS A 71 13.70 6.14 0.82
C LYS A 71 13.52 7.63 0.90
N ASP A 72 12.48 8.08 1.59
CA ASP A 72 12.27 9.49 1.84
C ASP A 72 13.03 10.00 3.08
N SER A 73 13.01 11.32 3.28
CA SER A 73 13.66 11.99 4.42
C SER A 73 13.06 11.59 5.77
N ASN A 74 11.84 11.06 5.80
CA ASN A 74 11.17 10.60 7.01
C ASN A 74 11.63 9.18 7.40
N GLY A 75 12.39 8.51 6.55
CA GLY A 75 12.86 7.14 6.76
C GLY A 75 11.85 6.09 6.31
N ILE A 76 10.85 6.48 5.51
CA ILE A 76 9.90 5.55 4.92
C ILE A 76 10.49 5.07 3.59
N VAL A 77 10.60 3.76 3.46
CA VAL A 77 11.02 3.07 2.25
C VAL A 77 9.77 2.71 1.46
N HIS A 78 9.66 3.25 0.25
CA HIS A 78 8.59 2.98 -0.71
C HIS A 78 9.09 1.92 -1.68
N ILE A 79 8.32 0.84 -1.82
CA ILE A 79 8.70 -0.33 -2.61
C ILE A 79 7.63 -0.54 -3.67
N LYS A 80 8.04 -0.68 -4.92
CA LYS A 80 7.23 -1.17 -6.04
C LYS A 80 7.90 -2.41 -6.61
N VAL A 81 7.18 -3.50 -6.82
CA VAL A 81 7.70 -4.76 -7.38
C VAL A 81 6.82 -5.18 -8.55
N ARG A 82 7.44 -5.46 -9.69
CA ARG A 82 6.82 -5.93 -10.94
C ARG A 82 7.30 -7.31 -11.34
N ASP A 83 8.48 -7.71 -10.87
CA ASP A 83 9.00 -9.06 -10.98
C ASP A 83 9.50 -9.53 -9.61
N PHE A 84 8.88 -10.61 -9.11
CA PHE A 84 9.08 -11.17 -7.78
C PHE A 84 10.23 -12.19 -7.71
N ARG A 85 10.90 -12.49 -8.82
CA ARG A 85 11.87 -13.61 -8.87
C ARG A 85 13.26 -13.23 -8.35
N ASP A 86 13.68 -11.97 -8.46
CA ASP A 86 15.02 -11.53 -8.00
C ASP A 86 15.00 -11.07 -6.53
N THR A 87 14.68 -12.02 -5.65
CA THR A 87 14.54 -11.76 -4.21
C THR A 87 15.87 -11.45 -3.53
N LYS A 88 16.99 -11.95 -4.06
CA LYS A 88 18.34 -11.67 -3.54
C LYS A 88 18.71 -10.20 -3.73
N LYS A 89 18.49 -9.65 -4.93
CA LYS A 89 18.80 -8.24 -5.20
C LYS A 89 17.83 -7.31 -4.47
N LEU A 90 16.55 -7.68 -4.38
CA LEU A 90 15.56 -6.95 -3.58
C LEU A 90 15.95 -6.93 -2.09
N THR A 91 16.31 -8.07 -1.50
CA THR A 91 16.82 -8.16 -0.12
C THR A 91 18.01 -7.24 0.10
N LYS A 92 18.99 -7.27 -0.81
CA LYS A 92 20.17 -6.42 -0.71
C LYS A 92 19.80 -4.93 -0.72
N GLN A 93 18.96 -4.49 -1.65
CA GLN A 93 18.60 -3.08 -1.76
C GLN A 93 17.80 -2.58 -0.55
N LEU A 94 16.90 -3.40 0.00
CA LEU A 94 16.19 -3.07 1.24
C LEU A 94 17.16 -2.87 2.41
N ARG A 95 18.15 -3.77 2.53
CA ARG A 95 19.21 -3.67 3.55
C ARG A 95 20.11 -2.45 3.35
N ASP A 96 20.48 -2.14 2.10
CA ASP A 96 21.27 -0.95 1.77
C ASP A 96 20.53 0.35 2.17
N LEU A 97 19.19 0.33 2.18
CA LEU A 97 18.34 1.44 2.65
C LEU A 97 18.02 1.38 4.16
N GLY A 98 18.62 0.44 4.90
CA GLY A 98 18.46 0.33 6.34
C GLY A 98 17.20 -0.40 6.80
N VAL A 99 16.55 -1.18 5.92
CA VAL A 99 15.51 -2.13 6.34
C VAL A 99 16.18 -3.45 6.71
N PRO A 100 16.08 -3.94 7.95
CA PRO A 100 16.50 -5.29 8.27
C PRO A 100 15.52 -6.27 7.64
N ALA A 101 15.79 -6.70 6.41
CA ALA A 101 14.88 -7.52 5.62
C ALA A 101 15.53 -8.82 5.11
N ILE A 102 14.67 -9.82 4.90
CA ILE A 102 14.92 -11.03 4.11
C ILE A 102 13.73 -11.18 3.17
N VAL A 103 13.99 -11.29 1.87
CA VAL A 103 12.97 -11.60 0.87
C VAL A 103 13.23 -12.98 0.30
N ASP A 104 12.21 -13.84 0.37
CA ASP A 104 12.24 -15.22 -0.10
C ASP A 104 11.28 -15.42 -1.27
N TYR A 105 11.64 -16.36 -2.14
CA TYR A 105 10.76 -16.85 -3.20
C TYR A 105 10.37 -18.29 -2.88
N ALA A 106 9.08 -18.55 -2.76
CA ALA A 106 8.52 -19.88 -2.60
C ALA A 106 7.74 -20.23 -3.87
N PRO A 107 8.15 -21.25 -4.65
CA PRO A 107 7.39 -21.68 -5.83
C PRO A 107 5.96 -22.12 -5.47
N PRO A 108 5.02 -22.13 -6.44
CA PRO A 108 3.68 -22.65 -6.23
C PRO A 108 3.69 -24.07 -5.61
N GLY A 109 2.85 -24.29 -4.61
CA GLY A 109 2.77 -25.55 -3.87
C GLY A 109 3.88 -25.77 -2.84
N GLN A 110 4.76 -24.78 -2.62
CA GLN A 110 5.82 -24.83 -1.62
C GLN A 110 5.72 -23.64 -0.66
N LYS A 111 6.33 -23.81 0.51
CA LYS A 111 6.53 -22.76 1.50
C LYS A 111 7.90 -22.88 2.14
N CYS A 112 8.35 -21.84 2.82
CA CYS A 112 9.48 -21.98 3.74
C CYS A 112 9.07 -22.82 4.95
N ARG A 113 9.95 -23.71 5.41
CA ARG A 113 9.79 -24.48 6.65
C ARG A 113 9.69 -23.51 7.83
N GLU A 114 8.67 -23.69 8.65
CA GLU A 114 8.47 -22.93 9.89
C GLU A 114 8.65 -23.83 11.12
N PRO A 115 9.02 -23.28 12.29
CA PRO A 115 9.35 -21.87 12.54
C PRO A 115 10.75 -21.50 12.03
N ARG A 116 10.89 -20.31 11.43
CA ARG A 116 12.21 -19.76 11.04
C ARG A 116 12.84 -18.87 12.12
N ALA A 117 12.00 -18.33 12.99
CA ALA A 117 12.35 -17.49 14.12
C ALA A 117 11.11 -17.25 14.99
N THR A 118 11.28 -16.55 16.11
CA THR A 118 10.16 -16.10 16.94
C THR A 118 9.42 -14.94 16.26
N VAL A 119 8.15 -15.14 15.91
CA VAL A 119 7.28 -14.10 15.34
C VAL A 119 7.01 -13.01 16.36
N VAL A 120 7.14 -11.74 15.95
CA VAL A 120 6.75 -10.58 16.75
C VAL A 120 5.24 -10.41 16.67
N GLN A 121 4.55 -10.58 17.81
CA GLN A 121 3.09 -10.48 17.88
C GLN A 121 2.61 -9.02 17.84
N ASP A 122 3.23 -8.16 18.63
CA ASP A 122 2.88 -6.75 18.71
C ASP A 122 3.71 -5.92 17.72
N VAL A 123 3.37 -6.03 16.44
CA VAL A 123 3.98 -5.22 15.37
C VAL A 123 3.58 -3.75 15.56
N PRO A 124 4.55 -2.81 15.65
CA PRO A 124 4.24 -1.39 15.80
C PRO A 124 3.34 -0.88 14.65
N PRO A 125 2.24 -0.17 14.95
CA PRO A 125 1.41 0.44 13.92
C PRO A 125 2.23 1.34 12.99
N GLY A 126 2.02 1.20 11.69
CA GLY A 126 2.75 1.95 10.67
C GLY A 126 4.18 1.48 10.39
N LEU A 127 4.66 0.38 10.99
CA LEU A 127 5.95 -0.22 10.62
C LEU A 127 5.95 -0.63 9.15
N TYR A 128 4.93 -1.35 8.71
CA TYR A 128 4.67 -1.67 7.31
C TYR A 128 3.18 -1.91 7.11
N TYR A 129 2.74 -1.86 5.85
CA TYR A 129 1.42 -2.33 5.44
C TYR A 129 1.58 -3.58 4.58
N ALA A 130 0.53 -4.40 4.53
CA ALA A 130 0.49 -5.50 3.57
C ALA A 130 0.72 -4.94 2.16
N PRO A 131 1.49 -5.64 1.31
CA PRO A 131 1.59 -5.28 -0.09
C PRO A 131 0.20 -5.12 -0.72
N ARG A 132 0.06 -4.16 -1.63
CA ARG A 132 -1.17 -3.94 -2.41
C ARG A 132 -0.84 -3.86 -3.89
N ASN A 133 -1.82 -4.10 -4.75
CA ASN A 133 -1.64 -3.87 -6.17
C ASN A 133 -1.32 -2.40 -6.47
N ILE A 134 -0.54 -2.17 -7.52
CA ILE A 134 -0.36 -0.84 -8.10
C ILE A 134 -1.57 -0.57 -9.01
N PRO A 135 -2.31 0.55 -8.82
CA PRO A 135 -3.44 0.88 -9.68
C PRO A 135 -3.03 0.90 -11.17
N GLY A 136 -3.77 0.17 -11.99
CA GLY A 136 -3.49 0.01 -13.42
C GLY A 136 -2.42 -1.03 -13.79
N GLU A 137 -1.86 -1.78 -12.83
CA GLU A 137 -0.86 -2.82 -13.09
C GLU A 137 -1.28 -4.17 -12.46
N GLU A 138 -1.78 -5.11 -13.27
CA GLU A 138 -2.40 -6.38 -12.81
C GLU A 138 -1.46 -7.34 -12.06
N ASN A 139 -0.15 -7.17 -12.18
CA ASN A 139 0.86 -8.06 -11.59
C ASN A 139 1.95 -7.29 -10.83
N ALA A 140 1.65 -6.09 -10.35
CA ALA A 140 2.61 -5.28 -9.63
C ALA A 140 2.12 -4.90 -8.24
N TRP A 141 3.04 -4.91 -7.29
CA TRP A 141 2.76 -4.66 -5.89
C TRP A 141 3.50 -3.42 -5.40
N GLN A 142 2.88 -2.70 -4.47
CA GLN A 142 3.50 -1.61 -3.75
C GLN A 142 3.31 -1.77 -2.24
N MET A 143 4.31 -1.34 -1.47
CA MET A 143 4.23 -1.28 -0.02
C MET A 143 5.15 -0.20 0.53
N GLN A 144 5.00 0.09 1.82
CA GLN A 144 5.85 1.02 2.55
C GLN A 144 6.37 0.37 3.83
N ILE A 145 7.61 0.72 4.21
CA ILE A 145 8.25 0.28 5.44
C ILE A 145 8.90 1.46 6.14
N ASN A 146 8.57 1.71 7.40
CA ASN A 146 9.18 2.75 8.21
C ASN A 146 10.40 2.22 8.97
N THR A 147 11.61 2.61 8.54
CA THR A 147 12.84 2.06 9.13
C THR A 147 13.05 2.45 10.60
N LYS A 148 12.38 3.50 11.08
CA LYS A 148 12.55 4.02 12.45
C LYS A 148 11.80 3.22 13.51
N LEU A 149 10.86 2.36 13.10
CA LEU A 149 9.99 1.62 14.01
C LEU A 149 10.50 0.19 14.32
N PHE A 150 11.59 -0.25 13.69
CA PHE A 150 12.24 -1.51 14.03
C PHE A 150 12.92 -1.42 15.39
N LYS A 151 12.74 -2.46 16.22
CA LYS A 151 13.57 -2.67 17.41
C LYS A 151 14.86 -3.40 17.01
N PRO A 152 15.97 -3.21 17.74
CA PRO A 152 17.18 -4.00 17.52
C PRO A 152 16.90 -5.50 17.55
N GLY A 153 17.48 -6.25 16.61
CA GLY A 153 17.29 -7.69 16.49
C GLY A 153 15.94 -8.11 15.90
N GLN A 154 15.28 -7.24 15.12
CA GLN A 154 14.08 -7.59 14.34
C GLN A 154 14.37 -7.58 12.85
N THR A 155 13.83 -8.55 12.14
CA THR A 155 13.92 -8.69 10.69
C THR A 155 12.53 -8.84 10.07
N PHE A 156 12.27 -8.03 9.03
CA PHE A 156 11.11 -8.13 8.16
C PHE A 156 11.32 -9.26 7.14
N VAL A 157 10.50 -10.29 7.22
CA VAL A 157 10.52 -11.43 6.31
C VAL A 157 9.38 -11.30 5.31
N TRP A 158 9.71 -11.26 4.03
CA TRP A 158 8.75 -11.16 2.93
C TRP A 158 8.89 -12.38 2.02
N THR A 159 7.87 -13.20 1.92
CA THR A 159 7.85 -14.34 1.00
C THR A 159 6.90 -14.08 -0.15
N THR A 160 7.35 -14.36 -1.36
CA THR A 160 6.60 -14.16 -2.61
C THR A 160 6.47 -15.46 -3.38
N THR A 161 5.37 -15.62 -4.10
CA THR A 161 5.08 -16.75 -4.98
C THR A 161 4.47 -16.22 -6.26
N VAL A 162 5.00 -16.62 -7.43
CA VAL A 162 4.43 -16.26 -8.73
C VAL A 162 3.69 -17.48 -9.27
N HIS A 163 2.45 -17.31 -9.70
CA HIS A 163 1.64 -18.42 -10.19
C HIS A 163 1.77 -18.59 -11.72
N PRO A 164 1.65 -19.82 -12.26
CA PRO A 164 1.81 -20.08 -13.69
C PRO A 164 0.73 -19.44 -14.56
N ASP A 165 -0.46 -19.25 -14.01
CA ASP A 165 -1.64 -18.63 -14.63
C ASP A 165 -1.63 -17.10 -14.59
N GLY A 166 -0.55 -16.50 -14.07
CA GLY A 166 -0.46 -15.07 -13.81
C GLY A 166 -0.76 -14.76 -12.34
N GLY A 167 -0.41 -13.53 -11.92
CA GLY A 167 -0.53 -13.13 -10.53
C GLY A 167 0.56 -13.65 -9.60
N SER A 168 0.50 -13.17 -8.37
CA SER A 168 1.42 -13.56 -7.31
C SER A 168 0.73 -13.52 -5.95
N THR A 169 1.16 -14.37 -5.04
CA THR A 169 0.79 -14.30 -3.63
C THR A 169 2.00 -13.88 -2.79
N THR A 170 1.73 -13.33 -1.62
CA THR A 170 2.76 -12.78 -0.75
C THR A 170 2.37 -12.92 0.71
N SER A 171 3.36 -13.08 1.58
CA SER A 171 3.23 -12.99 3.04
C SER A 171 4.32 -12.10 3.63
N THR A 172 3.97 -11.31 4.63
CA THR A 172 4.92 -10.46 5.36
C THR A 172 4.83 -10.74 6.86
N ILE A 173 5.97 -10.97 7.50
CA ILE A 173 6.07 -11.34 8.91
C ILE A 173 7.25 -10.60 9.54
N LEU A 174 7.04 -9.99 10.70
CA LEU A 174 8.14 -9.48 11.53
C LEU A 174 8.62 -10.59 12.47
N MET A 175 9.91 -10.89 12.43
CA MET A 175 10.53 -11.94 13.26
C MET A 175 11.69 -11.36 14.07
N ASN A 176 11.97 -11.95 15.24
CA ASN A 176 13.19 -11.66 15.98
C ASN A 176 14.36 -12.44 15.39
N ASP A 177 15.53 -11.81 15.33
CA ASP A 177 16.76 -12.43 14.88
C ASP A 177 17.24 -13.53 15.86
N PRO A 178 18.01 -14.52 15.34
CA PRO A 178 18.31 -14.75 13.93
C PRO A 178 17.15 -15.44 13.19
N VAL A 179 16.93 -15.06 11.94
CA VAL A 179 15.97 -15.73 11.04
C VAL A 179 16.68 -16.81 10.24
N ALA A 180 16.21 -18.06 10.35
CA ALA A 180 16.75 -19.18 9.58
C ALA A 180 16.49 -19.01 8.06
N PRO A 181 17.35 -19.57 7.18
CA PRO A 181 17.13 -19.58 5.73
C PRO A 181 15.80 -20.23 5.35
N CYS A 182 15.24 -19.85 4.20
CA CYS A 182 14.05 -20.51 3.65
C CYS A 182 14.43 -21.90 3.11
N GLU A 183 14.09 -22.93 3.88
CA GLU A 183 14.10 -24.32 3.39
C GLU A 183 12.74 -24.63 2.77
N LEU A 184 12.71 -24.91 1.47
CA LEU A 184 11.46 -25.17 0.76
C LEU A 184 10.89 -26.54 1.15
N VAL A 185 9.62 -26.54 1.55
CA VAL A 185 8.84 -27.74 1.87
C VAL A 185 7.49 -27.69 1.17
N PRO A 186 6.83 -28.83 0.92
CA PRO A 186 5.46 -28.85 0.41
C PRO A 186 4.52 -28.00 1.26
N ASP A 187 3.72 -27.17 0.61
CA ASP A 187 2.67 -26.41 1.31
C ASP A 187 1.41 -27.27 1.44
N ASN A 188 1.36 -28.05 2.51
CA ASN A 188 0.21 -28.90 2.85
C ASN A 188 -0.91 -28.11 3.55
N ARG A 189 -0.82 -26.77 3.63
CA ARG A 189 -1.96 -25.99 4.11
C ARG A 189 -3.13 -26.22 3.16
N PRO A 190 -4.35 -26.40 3.66
CA PRO A 190 -5.51 -26.33 2.79
C PRO A 190 -5.40 -25.01 2.05
N SER A 191 -5.47 -25.02 0.72
CA SER A 191 -5.63 -23.79 -0.04
C SER A 191 -6.76 -23.02 0.64
N PRO A 192 -6.55 -21.74 1.04
CA PRO A 192 -7.67 -20.95 1.52
C PRO A 192 -8.77 -21.14 0.50
N ARG A 193 -9.93 -21.67 0.92
CA ARG A 193 -11.10 -21.57 0.06
C ARG A 193 -11.15 -20.10 -0.27
N ALA A 194 -11.07 -19.75 -1.56
CA ALA A 194 -11.24 -18.38 -1.96
C ALA A 194 -12.46 -17.90 -1.19
N LEU A 195 -12.28 -16.93 -0.30
CA LEU A 195 -13.42 -16.29 0.34
C LEU A 195 -14.15 -15.71 -0.86
N VAL A 196 -15.22 -16.39 -1.29
CA VAL A 196 -16.05 -15.86 -2.35
C VAL A 196 -16.76 -14.73 -1.63
N VAL A 197 -16.17 -13.55 -1.71
CA VAL A 197 -16.80 -12.33 -1.21
C VAL A 197 -18.06 -12.18 -2.04
N ARG A 198 -19.16 -12.64 -1.49
CA ARG A 198 -20.47 -12.60 -2.11
C ARG A 198 -21.07 -11.28 -1.72
N ASP A 199 -20.90 -10.29 -2.59
CA ASP A 199 -21.57 -9.00 -2.41
C ASP A 199 -23.07 -9.25 -2.20
N ALA A 200 -23.60 -8.74 -1.10
CA ALA A 200 -24.99 -8.95 -0.75
C ALA A 200 -25.92 -8.09 -1.63
N THR A 201 -25.41 -7.04 -2.26
CA THR A 201 -26.20 -6.01 -2.95
C THR A 201 -26.40 -6.27 -4.44
N VAL A 202 -25.63 -7.19 -5.04
CA VAL A 202 -25.77 -7.54 -6.45
C VAL A 202 -27.07 -8.32 -6.72
N LYS A 203 -27.52 -8.29 -7.97
CA LYS A 203 -28.78 -8.89 -8.40
C LYS A 203 -28.90 -10.36 -7.99
N GLY A 204 -30.02 -10.71 -7.38
CA GLY A 204 -30.34 -12.07 -6.91
C GLY A 204 -29.70 -12.45 -5.57
N ARG A 205 -29.16 -11.49 -4.80
CA ARG A 205 -28.55 -11.71 -3.47
C ARG A 205 -29.38 -11.11 -2.35
N SER A 206 -28.95 -11.35 -1.11
CA SER A 206 -29.73 -11.05 0.10
C SER A 206 -30.16 -9.58 0.23
N LEU A 207 -29.33 -8.64 -0.22
CA LEU A 207 -29.59 -7.20 -0.23
C LEU A 207 -29.71 -6.63 -1.65
N ASP A 208 -30.18 -7.43 -2.62
CA ASP A 208 -30.43 -6.96 -3.98
C ASP A 208 -31.20 -5.63 -4.00
N GLY A 209 -30.67 -4.66 -4.75
CA GLY A 209 -31.21 -3.32 -4.94
C GLY A 209 -30.98 -2.34 -3.79
N VAL A 210 -30.29 -2.75 -2.71
CA VAL A 210 -30.02 -1.89 -1.56
C VAL A 210 -28.66 -1.21 -1.74
N LYS A 211 -28.66 0.13 -1.81
CA LYS A 211 -27.42 0.92 -1.79
C LYS A 211 -26.90 1.03 -0.35
N VAL A 212 -25.82 0.33 -0.05
CA VAL A 212 -25.20 0.33 1.29
C VAL A 212 -24.02 1.28 1.42
N GLU A 213 -23.28 1.50 0.33
CA GLU A 213 -22.03 2.25 0.36
C GLU A 213 -22.23 3.70 0.82
N GLY A 214 -21.47 4.07 1.85
CA GLY A 214 -21.49 5.39 2.45
C GLY A 214 -22.73 5.68 3.29
N LYS A 215 -23.62 4.71 3.51
CA LYS A 215 -24.80 4.89 4.38
C LYS A 215 -24.47 4.67 5.84
N ALA A 216 -25.26 5.28 6.73
CA ALA A 216 -25.15 4.98 8.15
C ALA A 216 -25.69 3.57 8.45
N VAL A 217 -25.15 2.88 9.45
CA VAL A 217 -25.65 1.57 9.90
C VAL A 217 -27.16 1.63 10.19
N GLY A 218 -27.62 2.67 10.89
CA GLY A 218 -29.04 2.87 11.21
C GLY A 218 -29.94 3.08 9.99
N GLU A 219 -29.41 3.50 8.84
CA GLU A 219 -30.18 3.57 7.58
C GLU A 219 -30.36 2.20 6.94
N ILE A 220 -29.43 1.27 7.16
CA ILE A 220 -29.39 -0.03 6.49
C ILE A 220 -30.07 -1.12 7.32
N LEU A 221 -29.95 -1.06 8.65
CA LEU A 221 -30.51 -2.07 9.56
C LEU A 221 -32.01 -2.35 9.34
N PRO A 222 -32.90 -1.36 9.16
CA PRO A 222 -34.32 -1.63 8.95
C PRO A 222 -34.60 -2.51 7.73
N GLU A 223 -33.83 -2.36 6.64
CA GLU A 223 -34.01 -3.18 5.44
C GLU A 223 -33.44 -4.60 5.62
N ILE A 224 -32.34 -4.75 6.37
CA ILE A 224 -31.80 -6.07 6.77
C ILE A 224 -32.83 -6.82 7.62
N GLU A 225 -33.41 -6.16 8.63
CA GLU A 225 -34.41 -6.73 9.54
C GLU A 225 -35.69 -7.12 8.79
N LYS A 226 -36.18 -6.24 7.91
CA LYS A 226 -37.36 -6.49 7.06
C LYS A 226 -37.20 -7.73 6.18
N ARG A 227 -35.96 -8.04 5.76
CA ARG A 227 -35.64 -9.23 4.96
C ARG A 227 -35.37 -10.48 5.82
N GLY A 228 -35.49 -10.38 7.14
CA GLY A 228 -35.27 -11.48 8.07
C GLY A 228 -33.80 -11.93 8.13
N LEU A 229 -32.88 -11.01 7.87
CA LEU A 229 -31.45 -11.26 7.86
C LEU A 229 -30.85 -10.89 9.23
N LYS A 230 -29.81 -11.61 9.63
CA LYS A 230 -28.94 -11.25 10.75
C LYS A 230 -27.81 -10.36 10.26
N VAL A 231 -27.30 -9.51 11.14
CA VAL A 231 -26.14 -8.66 10.86
C VAL A 231 -24.95 -9.06 11.71
N ASP A 232 -23.80 -9.21 11.07
CA ASP A 232 -22.49 -9.22 11.71
C ASP A 232 -21.72 -7.98 11.24
N TYR A 233 -20.79 -7.48 12.04
CA TYR A 233 -19.95 -6.35 11.67
C TYR A 233 -18.50 -6.78 11.47
N VAL A 234 -17.84 -6.15 10.50
CA VAL A 234 -16.38 -6.14 10.39
C VAL A 234 -15.93 -4.70 10.51
N ILE A 235 -15.29 -4.41 11.63
CA ILE A 235 -14.74 -3.10 11.92
C ILE A 235 -13.38 -3.01 11.23
N ILE A 236 -13.27 -2.10 10.27
CA ILE A 236 -12.06 -1.94 9.47
C ILE A 236 -11.29 -0.68 9.85
N GLU A 237 -9.98 -0.73 9.64
CA GLU A 237 -9.09 0.41 9.76
C GLU A 237 -8.53 0.75 8.38
N PRO A 238 -9.00 1.84 7.75
CA PRO A 238 -8.46 2.29 6.47
C PRO A 238 -6.98 2.62 6.60
N TYR A 239 -6.21 2.27 5.58
CA TYR A 239 -4.81 2.68 5.54
C TYR A 239 -4.66 4.21 5.47
N PRO A 240 -3.61 4.81 6.05
CA PRO A 240 -3.44 6.27 6.03
C PRO A 240 -3.52 6.87 4.63
N GLY A 241 -4.23 8.00 4.52
CA GLY A 241 -4.52 8.65 3.24
C GLY A 241 -5.61 7.96 2.40
N ASN A 242 -6.21 6.88 2.91
CA ASN A 242 -7.31 6.14 2.31
C ASN A 242 -7.18 5.87 0.79
N PRO A 243 -6.07 5.26 0.32
CA PRO A 243 -5.89 4.98 -1.10
C PRO A 243 -6.63 3.70 -1.57
N GLY A 244 -7.37 3.03 -0.68
CA GLY A 244 -7.94 1.70 -0.88
C GLY A 244 -7.21 0.61 -0.08
N GLY A 245 -7.99 -0.38 0.37
CA GLY A 245 -7.59 -1.42 1.31
C GLY A 245 -7.68 -0.99 2.78
N TYR A 246 -7.84 -1.98 3.66
CA TYR A 246 -7.96 -1.81 5.10
C TYR A 246 -7.33 -2.98 5.86
N SER A 247 -7.04 -2.77 7.15
CA SER A 247 -6.77 -3.86 8.10
C SER A 247 -8.01 -4.16 8.95
N VAL A 248 -8.08 -5.39 9.45
CA VAL A 248 -9.05 -5.82 10.46
C VAL A 248 -8.27 -6.11 11.73
N ASP A 249 -8.47 -5.33 12.78
CA ASP A 249 -7.91 -5.61 14.10
C ASP A 249 -8.86 -6.57 14.85
N PRO A 250 -8.44 -7.82 15.15
CA PRO A 250 -9.28 -8.75 15.90
C PRO A 250 -9.73 -8.21 17.26
N LYS A 251 -8.91 -7.39 17.92
CA LYS A 251 -9.22 -6.81 19.25
C LYS A 251 -10.34 -5.78 19.19
N LYS A 252 -10.64 -5.24 18.01
CA LYS A 252 -11.70 -4.24 17.82
C LYS A 252 -13.04 -4.83 17.44
N GLN A 253 -13.11 -6.11 17.04
CA GLN A 253 -14.34 -6.68 16.49
C GLN A 253 -15.47 -6.84 17.52
N ASP A 254 -15.15 -6.81 18.82
CA ASP A 254 -16.14 -6.83 19.90
C ASP A 254 -16.66 -5.43 20.28
N THR A 255 -16.20 -4.38 19.60
CA THR A 255 -16.65 -3.00 19.87
C THR A 255 -18.11 -2.83 19.44
N PRO A 256 -19.00 -2.29 20.29
CA PRO A 256 -20.37 -1.97 19.87
C PRO A 256 -20.38 -0.99 18.69
N VAL A 257 -20.99 -1.40 17.58
CA VAL A 257 -21.14 -0.56 16.39
C VAL A 257 -22.33 0.38 16.58
N GLY A 258 -22.09 1.69 16.47
CA GLY A 258 -23.13 2.70 16.57
C GLY A 258 -23.93 2.86 15.28
N GLU A 259 -25.18 3.31 15.38
CA GLU A 259 -26.06 3.53 14.22
C GLU A 259 -25.50 4.57 13.23
N ASN A 260 -24.65 5.49 13.70
CA ASN A 260 -24.01 6.54 12.90
C ASN A 260 -22.73 6.07 12.15
N TRP A 261 -22.27 4.85 12.39
CA TRP A 261 -21.10 4.29 11.70
C TRP A 261 -21.39 4.14 10.22
N VAL A 262 -20.37 4.27 9.38
CA VAL A 262 -20.51 4.23 7.93
C VAL A 262 -20.31 2.82 7.41
N VAL A 263 -21.27 2.34 6.63
CA VAL A 263 -21.21 1.07 5.89
C VAL A 263 -20.53 1.30 4.55
N TRP A 264 -19.53 0.49 4.24
CA TRP A 264 -18.78 0.56 2.98
C TRP A 264 -19.10 -0.59 2.04
N GLU A 265 -19.40 -1.75 2.61
CA GLU A 265 -19.82 -2.94 1.87
C GLU A 265 -20.77 -3.78 2.71
N ALA A 266 -21.55 -4.61 2.03
CA ALA A 266 -22.32 -5.68 2.63
C ALA A 266 -22.01 -7.00 1.92
N ARG A 267 -21.67 -8.04 2.70
CA ARG A 267 -21.27 -9.35 2.19
C ARG A 267 -22.15 -10.43 2.78
N GLU A 268 -22.44 -11.49 2.05
CA GLU A 268 -23.03 -12.69 2.65
C GLU A 268 -21.95 -13.51 3.36
N LYS A 269 -22.23 -13.92 4.60
CA LYS A 269 -21.30 -14.73 5.38
C LYS A 269 -21.41 -16.20 4.96
N ASP A 270 -20.35 -16.73 4.36
CA ASP A 270 -20.29 -18.13 3.92
C ASP A 270 -20.57 -19.09 5.09
N GLY A 271 -21.46 -20.06 4.85
CA GLY A 271 -21.83 -21.08 5.82
C GLY A 271 -22.71 -20.60 6.98
N ALA A 272 -23.08 -19.32 7.04
CA ALA A 272 -24.03 -18.78 8.01
C ALA A 272 -25.36 -18.46 7.32
N GLU A 273 -26.40 -19.20 7.67
CA GLU A 273 -27.72 -19.02 7.07
C GLU A 273 -28.28 -17.62 7.41
N LYS A 274 -28.61 -16.85 6.37
CA LYS A 274 -29.24 -15.53 6.45
C LYS A 274 -28.45 -14.48 7.24
N THR A 275 -27.12 -14.54 7.24
CA THR A 275 -26.28 -13.51 7.85
C THR A 275 -25.59 -12.66 6.79
N VAL A 276 -25.77 -11.35 6.90
CA VAL A 276 -25.01 -10.34 6.17
C VAL A 276 -23.94 -9.75 7.09
N GLN A 277 -22.73 -9.63 6.57
CA GLN A 277 -21.62 -8.96 7.21
C GLN A 277 -21.49 -7.54 6.65
N LEU A 278 -21.62 -6.52 7.50
CA LEU A 278 -21.40 -5.12 7.15
C LEU A 278 -19.95 -4.73 7.45
N VAL A 279 -19.27 -4.21 6.44
CA VAL A 279 -17.92 -3.66 6.58
C VAL A 279 -18.04 -2.18 6.95
N VAL A 280 -17.57 -1.81 8.14
CA VAL A 280 -17.90 -0.50 8.74
C VAL A 280 -16.69 0.25 9.29
N THR A 281 -16.79 1.58 9.30
CA THR A 281 -15.90 2.47 10.06
C THR A 281 -16.71 3.44 10.91
N GLU A 282 -16.14 3.86 12.04
CA GLU A 282 -16.72 4.92 12.86
C GLU A 282 -16.69 6.28 12.13
N GLN A 283 -15.56 6.58 11.48
CA GLN A 283 -15.36 7.82 10.75
C GLN A 283 -15.83 7.68 9.31
N ARG A 284 -16.39 8.76 8.76
CA ARG A 284 -16.65 8.86 7.32
C ARG A 284 -15.37 9.23 6.58
N TYR A 285 -15.16 8.60 5.43
CA TYR A 285 -14.07 8.90 4.51
C TYR A 285 -14.61 9.38 3.17
N ASP A 286 -13.79 10.15 2.44
CA ASP A 286 -14.19 10.69 1.14
C ASP A 286 -14.31 9.61 0.04
N LYS A 287 -13.75 8.43 0.29
CA LYS A 287 -13.67 7.31 -0.64
C LYS A 287 -13.90 6.00 0.09
N ASN A 288 -14.36 4.99 -0.63
CA ASN A 288 -14.55 3.66 -0.08
C ASN A 288 -13.20 3.07 0.38
N PRO A 289 -13.03 2.79 1.68
CA PRO A 289 -11.78 2.23 2.17
C PRO A 289 -11.47 0.84 1.65
N ALA A 290 -12.45 0.08 1.20
CA ALA A 290 -12.19 -1.25 0.69
C ALA A 290 -11.57 -1.25 -0.71
N TYR A 291 -12.01 -0.36 -1.58
CA TYR A 291 -11.63 -0.36 -3.00
C TYR A 291 -10.90 0.93 -3.45
N GLY A 292 -10.88 1.97 -2.64
CA GLY A 292 -10.29 3.26 -3.01
C GLY A 292 -11.01 3.91 -4.20
N ASN A 293 -10.26 4.25 -5.24
CA ASN A 293 -10.79 4.82 -6.49
C ASN A 293 -11.23 3.74 -7.50
N ASP A 294 -10.91 2.47 -7.26
CA ASP A 294 -10.94 1.43 -8.29
C ASP A 294 -12.30 0.70 -8.35
N HIS A 295 -13.32 1.20 -7.64
CA HIS A 295 -14.65 0.63 -7.71
C HIS A 295 -15.38 1.12 -8.96
N VAL A 296 -15.57 0.21 -9.92
CA VAL A 296 -16.59 0.35 -10.96
C VAL A 296 -17.84 -0.33 -10.42
N PRO A 297 -18.91 0.42 -10.09
CA PRO A 297 -20.19 -0.21 -9.72
C PRO A 297 -20.64 -1.10 -10.87
N GLN A 298 -20.95 -2.37 -10.59
CA GLN A 298 -21.61 -3.27 -11.55
C GLN A 298 -23.12 -3.06 -11.53
#